data_AF-A0A336JR74-F1
#
_entry.id   AF-A0A336JR74-F1
#
_cell.length_a   1.000
_cell.length_b   1.000
_cell.length_c   1.000
_cell.angle_alpha   90.00
_cell.angle_beta   90.00
_cell.angle_gamma   90.00
#
_symmetry.space_group_name_H-M   'P 1'
#
loop_
_entity.id
_entity.type
_entity.pdbx_description
1 polymer ?
#
loop_
_entity_poly.entity_id
_entity_poly.type
_entity_poly.pdbx_seq_one_letter_code
_entity_poly.pdbx_strand_id
1 'polypeptide(L)'
;MNELVQRSDAELLQAWLDSVRSRAAIEHVGALNRLLHEQLRIERELSGRAGGLERLRALLSDADPEVVLSAEQALRRLNAGATEVCGRPAGSRGPDGAGAPDKCPLFRLAHQPPPPAMDVADIVKRLIAALPLEAAALLRQLRPAIGLWPQAARADAPIDGSRLGGMPCAPPCWQWPVAAAEPMLFIGQINCADLRGLPGAEALPSHGLLSCFGDHDTVMGCLLTGEGGALYYWPETEHLTPAEPPLEMLTVFPRAELLLRPMWDLPDPDSSVIAAILPDRSHRAIYKSFHGEMRRHGLPADLDYPCNRSKLLGWPDLLQGESFEFSLDQPYDQYRLLLQLDSYTNGSEAAGWGPGGYLYYFLSKHDFAERRFAPAELAIQFT
;
A
#
# COMPACT_ATOMS: atom_id res chain seq x y z
N MET A 1 -1.03 -27.20 -6.31
CA MET A 1 -0.37 -28.19 -7.19
C MET A 1 -0.46 -27.61 -8.60
N ASN A 2 0.66 -27.35 -9.27
CA ASN A 2 0.74 -26.43 -10.42
C ASN A 2 -0.09 -26.97 -11.62
N GLU A 3 -1.31 -26.44 -11.84
CA GLU A 3 -2.23 -26.91 -12.89
C GLU A 3 -1.59 -26.94 -14.28
N LEU A 4 -0.65 -26.03 -14.54
CA LEU A 4 0.08 -25.95 -15.80
C LEU A 4 0.88 -27.22 -16.14
N VAL A 5 1.40 -27.93 -15.13
CA VAL A 5 2.16 -29.17 -15.34
C VAL A 5 1.25 -30.31 -15.82
N GLN A 6 -0.04 -30.26 -15.48
CA GLN A 6 -1.02 -31.26 -15.88
C GLN A 6 -1.60 -31.02 -17.27
N ARG A 7 -1.50 -29.79 -17.79
CA ARG A 7 -1.95 -29.43 -19.14
C ARG A 7 -1.03 -30.04 -20.19
N SER A 8 -1.60 -30.52 -21.29
CA SER A 8 -0.88 -30.95 -22.49
C SER A 8 -0.21 -29.76 -23.20
N ASP A 9 0.75 -30.05 -24.08
CA ASP A 9 1.45 -29.00 -24.84
C ASP A 9 0.49 -28.18 -25.71
N ALA A 10 -0.56 -28.81 -26.23
CA ALA A 10 -1.58 -28.15 -27.04
C ALA A 10 -2.43 -27.20 -26.19
N GLU A 11 -2.82 -27.60 -24.98
CA GLU A 11 -3.58 -26.76 -24.05
C GLU A 11 -2.75 -25.57 -23.57
N LEU A 12 -1.46 -25.77 -23.29
CA LEU A 12 -0.55 -24.67 -22.93
C LEU A 12 -0.37 -23.68 -24.09
N LEU A 13 -0.14 -24.17 -25.31
CA LEU A 13 0.00 -23.30 -26.48
C LEU A 13 -1.29 -22.52 -26.77
N GLN A 14 -2.44 -23.17 -26.62
CA GLN A 14 -3.74 -22.52 -26.80
C GLN A 14 -3.97 -21.45 -25.74
N ALA A 15 -3.69 -21.73 -24.46
CA ALA A 15 -3.81 -20.74 -23.40
C ALA A 15 -2.87 -19.53 -23.62
N TRP A 16 -1.66 -19.76 -24.15
CA TRP A 16 -0.74 -18.68 -24.52
C TRP A 16 -1.31 -17.82 -25.67
N LEU A 17 -1.88 -18.45 -26.71
CA LEU A 17 -2.49 -17.73 -27.84
C LEU A 17 -3.72 -16.91 -27.39
N ASP A 18 -4.56 -17.50 -26.56
CA ASP A 18 -5.74 -16.84 -26.01
C ASP A 18 -5.32 -15.61 -25.19
N SER A 19 -4.25 -15.73 -24.39
CA SER A 19 -3.67 -14.62 -23.64
C SER A 19 -3.15 -13.49 -24.54
N VAL A 20 -2.48 -13.78 -25.64
CA VAL A 20 -2.03 -12.73 -26.57
C VAL A 20 -3.22 -12.01 -27.20
N ARG A 21 -4.22 -12.78 -27.64
CA ARG A 21 -5.38 -12.25 -28.37
C ARG A 21 -6.34 -11.47 -27.48
N SER A 22 -6.46 -11.82 -26.19
CA SER A 22 -7.31 -11.10 -25.25
C SER A 22 -6.68 -9.82 -24.71
N ARG A 23 -5.36 -9.63 -24.88
CA ARG A 23 -4.59 -8.55 -24.24
C ARG A 23 -5.13 -7.15 -24.53
N ALA A 24 -5.49 -6.87 -25.77
CA ALA A 24 -5.95 -5.55 -26.19
C ALA A 24 -7.32 -5.14 -25.62
N ALA A 25 -8.10 -6.11 -25.13
CA ALA A 25 -9.41 -5.86 -24.51
C ALA A 25 -9.34 -5.60 -23.00
N ILE A 26 -8.15 -5.70 -22.39
CA ILE A 26 -7.97 -5.53 -20.95
C ILE A 26 -7.55 -4.09 -20.68
N GLU A 27 -8.44 -3.33 -20.05
CA GLU A 27 -8.18 -1.94 -19.65
C GLU A 27 -7.48 -1.86 -18.28
N HIS A 28 -7.83 -2.76 -17.35
CA HIS A 28 -7.29 -2.78 -16.01
C HIS A 28 -5.84 -3.30 -15.98
N VAL A 29 -4.91 -2.50 -15.47
CA VAL A 29 -3.46 -2.80 -15.48
C VAL A 29 -3.12 -3.99 -14.59
N GLY A 30 -3.77 -4.13 -13.43
CA GLY A 30 -3.67 -5.32 -12.58
C GLY A 30 -4.03 -6.61 -13.30
N ALA A 31 -5.15 -6.62 -14.04
CA ALA A 31 -5.57 -7.76 -14.85
C ALA A 31 -4.53 -8.09 -15.93
N LEU A 32 -4.01 -7.05 -16.61
CA LEU A 32 -3.00 -7.18 -17.65
C LEU A 32 -1.69 -7.77 -17.10
N ASN A 33 -1.22 -7.29 -15.94
CA ASN A 33 -0.01 -7.78 -15.29
C ASN A 33 -0.12 -9.26 -14.92
N ARG A 34 -1.28 -9.69 -14.40
CA ARG A 34 -1.50 -11.11 -14.09
C ARG A 34 -1.55 -11.97 -15.34
N LEU A 35 -2.20 -11.50 -16.40
CA LEU A 35 -2.22 -12.20 -17.69
C LEU A 35 -0.79 -12.39 -18.22
N LEU A 36 0.05 -11.36 -18.15
CA LEU A 36 1.45 -11.42 -18.56
C LEU A 36 2.27 -12.39 -17.68
N HIS A 37 2.05 -12.40 -16.37
CA HIS A 37 2.71 -13.36 -15.47
C HIS A 37 2.33 -14.80 -15.77
N GLU A 38 1.06 -15.07 -16.05
CA GLU A 38 0.58 -16.39 -16.45
C GLU A 38 1.20 -16.80 -17.80
N GLN A 39 1.23 -15.89 -18.77
CA GLN A 39 1.91 -16.10 -20.05
C GLN A 39 3.39 -16.49 -19.85
N LEU A 40 4.11 -15.82 -18.95
CA LEU A 40 5.50 -16.15 -18.61
C LEU A 40 5.64 -17.50 -17.88
N ARG A 41 4.65 -17.96 -17.11
CA ARG A 41 4.64 -19.32 -16.53
C ARG A 41 4.46 -20.37 -17.62
N ILE A 42 3.53 -20.14 -18.55
CA ILE A 42 3.28 -21.01 -19.70
C ILE A 42 4.53 -21.11 -20.59
N GLU A 43 5.17 -19.99 -20.90
CA GLU A 43 6.42 -19.95 -21.68
C GLU A 43 7.52 -20.79 -21.03
N ARG A 44 7.70 -20.63 -19.71
CA ARG A 44 8.69 -21.41 -18.94
C ARG A 44 8.37 -22.91 -18.95
N GLU A 45 7.12 -23.28 -18.72
CA GLU A 45 6.67 -24.68 -18.75
C GLU A 45 6.89 -25.29 -20.14
N LEU A 46 6.45 -24.63 -21.22
CA LEU A 46 6.66 -25.08 -22.59
C LEU A 46 8.17 -25.21 -22.90
N SER A 47 9.00 -24.27 -22.47
CA SER A 47 10.44 -24.32 -22.72
C SER A 47 11.13 -25.53 -22.05
N GLY A 48 10.59 -26.01 -20.93
CA GLY A 48 11.08 -27.20 -20.23
C GLY A 48 10.67 -28.52 -20.87
N ARG A 49 9.76 -28.50 -21.86
CA ARG A 49 9.21 -29.69 -22.52
C ARG A 49 9.87 -29.98 -23.87
N ALA A 50 9.88 -31.26 -24.24
CA ALA A 50 10.41 -31.71 -25.52
C ALA A 50 9.67 -31.05 -26.69
N GLY A 51 10.40 -30.22 -27.44
CA GLY A 51 9.91 -29.48 -28.59
C GLY A 51 8.93 -28.34 -28.29
N GLY A 52 8.84 -27.87 -27.05
CA GLY A 52 8.00 -26.70 -26.73
C GLY A 52 8.53 -25.40 -27.35
N LEU A 53 9.85 -25.24 -27.44
CA LEU A 53 10.47 -24.10 -28.16
C LEU A 53 10.18 -24.12 -29.67
N GLU A 54 10.10 -25.30 -30.28
CA GLU A 54 9.76 -25.44 -31.71
C GLU A 54 8.31 -25.03 -31.96
N ARG A 55 7.41 -25.35 -31.03
CA ARG A 55 6.01 -24.91 -31.07
C ARG A 55 5.88 -23.39 -30.97
N LEU A 56 6.63 -22.74 -30.07
CA LEU A 56 6.68 -21.28 -30.01
C LEU A 56 7.28 -20.66 -31.28
N ARG A 57 8.32 -21.29 -31.87
CA ARG A 57 8.89 -20.85 -33.16
C ARG A 57 7.91 -20.99 -34.32
N ALA A 58 7.05 -21.99 -34.32
CA ALA A 58 6.04 -22.16 -35.37
C ALA A 58 5.08 -20.97 -35.44
N LEU A 59 4.84 -20.28 -34.31
CA LEU A 59 3.99 -19.09 -34.24
C LEU A 59 4.59 -17.84 -34.93
N LEU A 60 5.88 -17.86 -35.30
CA LEU A 60 6.49 -16.78 -36.07
C LEU A 60 5.92 -16.67 -37.50
N SER A 61 5.20 -17.70 -37.95
CA SER A 61 4.50 -17.71 -39.25
C SER A 61 2.97 -17.56 -39.10
N ASP A 62 2.48 -17.15 -37.92
CA ASP A 62 1.06 -16.89 -37.70
C ASP A 62 0.57 -15.68 -38.53
N ALA A 63 -0.72 -15.67 -38.86
CA ALA A 63 -1.33 -14.58 -39.61
C ALA A 63 -1.57 -13.33 -38.76
N ASP A 64 -1.65 -13.50 -37.44
CA ASP A 64 -1.85 -12.42 -36.47
C ASP A 64 -0.50 -11.76 -36.10
N PRO A 65 -0.27 -10.48 -36.44
CA PRO A 65 0.99 -9.80 -36.16
C PRO A 65 1.29 -9.68 -34.65
N GLU A 66 0.28 -9.62 -33.79
CA GLU A 66 0.48 -9.57 -32.33
C GLU A 66 0.97 -10.91 -31.77
N VAL A 67 0.50 -12.02 -32.35
CA VAL A 67 0.99 -13.36 -32.05
C VAL A 67 2.45 -13.50 -32.46
N VAL A 68 2.79 -13.08 -33.68
CA VAL A 68 4.17 -13.10 -34.19
C VAL A 68 5.09 -12.27 -33.29
N LEU A 69 4.72 -11.02 -32.99
CA LEU A 69 5.50 -10.14 -32.12
C LEU A 69 5.68 -10.72 -30.71
N SER A 70 4.60 -11.24 -30.12
CA SER A 70 4.65 -11.84 -28.77
C SER A 70 5.52 -13.11 -28.76
N ALA A 71 5.48 -13.92 -29.82
CA ALA A 71 6.29 -15.12 -29.95
C ALA A 71 7.78 -14.78 -30.12
N GLU A 72 8.11 -13.75 -30.91
CA GLU A 72 9.47 -13.23 -31.02
C GLU A 72 10.00 -12.78 -29.65
N GLN A 73 9.23 -12.01 -28.89
CA GLN A 73 9.61 -11.54 -27.58
C GLN A 73 9.80 -12.69 -26.58
N ALA A 74 8.90 -13.68 -26.59
CA ALA A 74 9.00 -14.88 -25.76
C ALA A 74 10.30 -15.65 -26.04
N LEU A 75 10.59 -15.90 -27.32
CA LEU A 75 11.82 -16.59 -27.73
C LEU A 75 13.07 -15.79 -27.36
N ARG A 76 13.06 -14.45 -27.52
CA ARG A 76 14.16 -13.59 -27.07
C ARG A 76 14.39 -13.70 -25.56
N ARG A 77 13.32 -13.64 -24.75
CA ARG A 77 13.39 -13.80 -23.28
C ARG A 77 13.95 -15.16 -22.88
N LEU A 78 13.45 -16.24 -23.48
CA LEU A 78 13.89 -17.60 -23.16
C LEU A 78 15.35 -17.85 -23.58
N ASN A 79 15.78 -17.29 -24.72
CA ASN A 79 17.18 -17.33 -25.15
C ASN A 79 18.09 -16.50 -24.22
N ALA A 80 17.66 -15.31 -23.79
CA ALA A 80 18.40 -14.50 -22.84
C ALA A 80 18.56 -15.21 -21.48
N GLY A 81 17.48 -15.81 -20.97
CA GLY A 81 17.49 -16.61 -19.74
C GLY A 81 18.36 -17.87 -19.80
N ALA A 82 18.58 -18.45 -20.98
CA ALA A 82 19.53 -19.55 -21.17
C ALA A 82 21.01 -19.11 -21.08
N THR A 83 21.27 -17.82 -21.30
CA THR A 83 22.61 -17.20 -21.12
C THR A 83 22.82 -16.70 -19.69
N GLU A 84 21.74 -16.51 -18.92
CA GLU A 84 21.73 -16.10 -17.52
C GLU A 84 21.38 -17.26 -16.58
N VAL A 85 22.16 -18.35 -16.57
CA VAL A 85 22.27 -19.20 -15.37
C VAL A 85 23.22 -18.50 -14.37
N CYS A 86 22.92 -17.24 -14.04
CA CYS A 86 23.39 -16.47 -12.88
C CYS A 86 22.73 -15.06 -12.87
N GLY A 87 21.41 -14.97 -12.71
CA GLY A 87 20.73 -13.68 -12.64
C GLY A 87 19.29 -13.82 -12.17
N ARG A 88 18.96 -13.21 -11.03
CA ARG A 88 17.62 -13.23 -10.41
C ARG A 88 16.56 -12.53 -11.28
N PRO A 89 15.27 -12.92 -11.18
CA PRO A 89 14.20 -12.29 -11.95
C PRO A 89 14.01 -10.83 -11.56
N ALA A 90 13.89 -9.97 -12.58
CA ALA A 90 13.65 -8.55 -12.45
C ALA A 90 12.22 -8.29 -11.94
N GLY A 91 12.14 -7.94 -10.66
CA GLY A 91 10.95 -7.50 -9.94
C GLY A 91 11.34 -6.85 -8.61
N SER A 92 12.45 -6.11 -8.60
CA SER A 92 12.86 -5.21 -7.53
C SER A 92 13.95 -4.29 -8.09
N ARG A 93 13.59 -3.17 -8.73
CA ARG A 93 14.53 -2.06 -8.80
C ARG A 93 14.49 -1.33 -7.47
N GLY A 94 15.10 -1.96 -6.46
CA GLY A 94 15.72 -1.19 -5.37
C GLY A 94 16.95 -0.48 -5.94
N PRO A 95 17.42 0.62 -5.30
CA PRO A 95 18.64 1.27 -5.75
C PRO A 95 19.79 0.26 -5.65
N ASP A 96 20.45 0.01 -6.79
CA ASP A 96 21.64 -0.82 -6.86
C ASP A 96 22.69 -0.28 -5.88
N GLY A 97 22.94 -1.04 -4.81
CA GLY A 97 23.93 -0.69 -3.79
C GLY A 97 23.53 -0.96 -2.33
N ALA A 98 22.66 -1.92 -2.02
CA ALA A 98 22.41 -2.31 -0.63
C ALA A 98 23.17 -3.61 -0.32
N GLY A 99 24.12 -3.55 0.63
CA GLY A 99 24.68 -4.73 1.25
C GLY A 99 23.59 -5.61 1.89
N ALA A 100 23.97 -6.79 2.38
CA ALA A 100 23.09 -7.76 3.07
C ALA A 100 21.94 -7.11 3.88
N PRO A 101 20.73 -7.68 3.96
CA PRO A 101 19.55 -7.08 4.60
C PRO A 101 19.83 -6.43 5.97
N ASP A 102 20.76 -6.98 6.76
CA ASP A 102 21.26 -6.42 8.02
C ASP A 102 21.90 -5.01 7.92
N LYS A 103 22.30 -4.57 6.72
CA LYS A 103 22.97 -3.30 6.46
C LYS A 103 22.01 -2.19 6.01
N CYS A 104 20.80 -2.50 5.56
CA CYS A 104 19.82 -1.47 5.22
C CYS A 104 19.19 -0.95 6.52
N PRO A 105 19.35 0.34 6.89
CA PRO A 105 18.81 0.87 8.14
C PRO A 105 17.30 0.67 8.30
N LEU A 106 16.57 0.66 7.18
CA LEU A 106 15.12 0.47 7.10
C LEU A 106 14.66 -0.90 7.63
N PHE A 107 15.37 -1.99 7.30
CA PHE A 107 15.00 -3.35 7.75
C PHE A 107 15.26 -3.56 9.24
N ARG A 108 16.25 -2.88 9.82
CA ARG A 108 16.52 -2.96 11.26
C ARG A 108 15.36 -2.42 12.11
N LEU A 109 14.60 -1.44 11.60
CA LEU A 109 13.46 -0.86 12.33
C LEU A 109 12.30 -1.85 12.52
N ALA A 110 12.13 -2.82 11.62
CA ALA A 110 11.12 -3.85 11.73
C ALA A 110 11.36 -4.85 12.89
N HIS A 111 12.54 -4.74 13.54
CA HIS A 111 12.93 -5.55 14.69
C HIS A 111 13.09 -4.71 15.97
N GLN A 112 12.73 -3.43 15.93
CA GLN A 112 12.85 -2.50 17.05
C GLN A 112 11.50 -1.84 17.34
N PRO A 113 11.16 -1.60 18.62
CA PRO A 113 9.96 -0.86 18.96
C PRO A 113 10.06 0.58 18.45
N PRO A 114 8.93 1.24 18.14
CA PRO A 114 8.94 2.63 17.75
C PRO A 114 9.53 3.50 18.88
N PRO A 115 10.37 4.50 18.57
CA PRO A 115 10.80 5.47 19.58
C PRO A 115 9.60 6.30 20.07
N PRO A 116 9.65 6.90 21.27
CA PRO A 116 8.59 7.81 21.71
C PRO A 116 8.42 8.97 20.71
N ALA A 117 7.19 9.43 20.51
CA ALA A 117 6.91 10.65 19.77
C ALA A 117 7.27 11.89 20.61
N MET A 118 7.41 13.05 19.96
CA MET A 118 7.62 14.32 20.67
C MET A 118 6.43 14.58 21.60
N ASP A 119 6.70 14.93 22.86
CA ASP A 119 5.64 15.19 23.82
C ASP A 119 4.98 16.56 23.59
N VAL A 120 3.76 16.71 24.11
CA VAL A 120 2.96 17.94 23.92
C VAL A 120 3.63 19.16 24.56
N ALA A 121 4.29 19.01 25.71
CA ALA A 121 4.91 20.13 26.38
C ALA A 121 6.10 20.66 25.56
N ASP A 122 6.89 19.76 24.97
CA ASP A 122 7.96 20.09 24.03
C ASP A 122 7.42 20.72 22.75
N ILE A 123 6.33 20.19 22.17
CA ILE A 123 5.67 20.79 21.00
C ILE A 123 5.24 22.22 21.30
N VAL A 124 4.53 22.44 22.42
CA VAL A 124 4.06 23.76 22.86
C VAL A 124 5.22 24.72 23.07
N LYS A 125 6.24 24.30 23.82
CA LYS A 125 7.41 25.12 24.12
C LYS A 125 8.13 25.56 22.85
N ARG A 126 8.37 24.64 21.92
CA ARG A 126 9.11 24.91 20.68
C ARG A 126 8.31 25.77 19.72
N LEU A 127 7.00 25.53 19.57
CA LEU A 127 6.13 26.37 18.74
C LEU A 127 6.05 27.81 19.26
N ILE A 128 5.88 28.01 20.57
CA ILE A 128 5.86 29.35 21.17
C ILE A 128 7.20 30.06 20.95
N ALA A 129 8.31 29.35 21.06
CA ALA A 129 9.63 29.93 20.84
C ALA A 129 9.87 30.30 19.36
N ALA A 130 9.38 29.49 18.42
CA ALA A 130 9.62 29.67 16.99
C ALA A 130 8.64 30.66 16.33
N LEU A 131 7.36 30.63 16.72
CA LEU A 131 6.26 31.38 16.11
C LEU A 131 5.32 31.93 17.20
N PRO A 132 5.78 32.86 18.06
CA PRO A 132 5.07 33.25 19.28
C PRO A 132 3.68 33.86 19.04
N LEU A 133 3.48 34.57 17.93
CA LEU A 133 2.21 35.23 17.62
C LEU A 133 1.16 34.23 17.10
N GLU A 134 1.60 33.21 16.36
CA GLU A 134 0.73 32.24 15.69
C GLU A 134 0.63 30.90 16.43
N ALA A 135 1.49 30.65 17.43
CA ALA A 135 1.55 29.41 18.19
C ALA A 135 0.18 29.00 18.74
N ALA A 136 -0.61 29.94 19.27
CA ALA A 136 -1.94 29.63 19.78
C ALA A 136 -2.90 29.12 18.68
N ALA A 137 -2.82 29.65 17.47
CA ALA A 137 -3.64 29.20 16.34
C ALA A 137 -3.16 27.83 15.81
N LEU A 138 -1.86 27.61 15.75
CA LEU A 138 -1.25 26.32 15.38
C LEU A 138 -1.59 25.22 16.39
N LEU A 139 -1.48 25.51 17.69
CA LEU A 139 -1.77 24.55 18.76
C LEU A 139 -3.25 24.13 18.80
N ARG A 140 -4.18 24.97 18.33
CA ARG A 140 -5.59 24.57 18.15
C ARG A 140 -5.79 23.52 17.05
N GLN A 141 -4.81 23.37 16.15
CA GLN A 141 -4.84 22.34 15.12
C GLN A 141 -4.21 21.03 15.57
N LEU A 142 -3.61 20.98 16.77
CA LEU A 142 -2.97 19.77 17.29
C LEU A 142 -4.01 18.66 17.51
N ARG A 143 -3.79 17.49 16.90
CA ARG A 143 -4.68 16.32 17.01
C ARG A 143 -3.90 15.09 17.45
N PRO A 144 -4.50 14.18 18.23
CA PRO A 144 -3.90 12.87 18.43
C PRO A 144 -3.88 12.09 17.12
N ALA A 145 -2.85 11.28 16.95
CA ALA A 145 -2.74 10.30 15.87
C ALA A 145 -2.02 9.05 16.41
N ILE A 146 -2.20 7.93 15.73
CA ILE A 146 -1.58 6.66 16.11
C ILE A 146 -0.70 6.22 14.95
N GLY A 147 0.61 6.38 15.10
CA GLY A 147 1.58 5.90 14.13
C GLY A 147 1.52 4.37 14.03
N LEU A 148 1.51 3.86 12.81
CA LEU A 148 1.53 2.43 12.52
C LEU A 148 2.98 2.05 12.24
N TRP A 149 3.59 1.28 13.13
CA TRP A 149 4.99 0.91 13.05
C TRP A 149 5.13 -0.55 12.61
N PRO A 150 5.51 -0.81 11.34
CA PRO A 150 5.66 -2.15 10.82
C PRO A 150 6.73 -2.94 11.57
N GLN A 151 6.43 -4.20 11.84
CA GLN A 151 7.33 -5.17 12.45
C GLN A 151 7.38 -6.44 11.61
N ALA A 152 8.45 -7.21 11.80
CA ALA A 152 8.55 -8.52 11.21
C ALA A 152 7.37 -9.41 11.58
N ALA A 153 6.93 -10.22 10.62
CA ALA A 153 5.89 -11.22 10.83
C ALA A 153 6.28 -12.16 11.97
N ARG A 154 5.31 -12.47 12.83
CA ARG A 154 5.51 -13.37 13.97
C ARG A 154 4.62 -14.60 13.83
N ALA A 155 5.18 -15.77 14.07
CA ALA A 155 4.44 -17.03 13.99
C ALA A 155 3.32 -17.15 15.06
N ASP A 156 3.47 -16.44 16.18
CA ASP A 156 2.53 -16.43 17.29
C ASP A 156 1.54 -15.24 17.26
N ALA A 157 1.58 -14.41 16.20
CA ALA A 157 0.67 -13.27 16.09
C ALA A 157 -0.78 -13.73 15.86
N PRO A 158 -1.76 -13.14 16.57
CA PRO A 158 -3.17 -13.41 16.34
C PRO A 158 -3.57 -13.18 14.88
N ILE A 159 -4.45 -14.03 14.36
CA ILE A 159 -4.95 -13.90 12.98
C ILE A 159 -5.77 -12.62 12.79
N ASP A 160 -6.38 -12.11 13.85
CA ASP A 160 -7.15 -10.87 13.86
C ASP A 160 -6.33 -9.68 14.39
N GLY A 161 -5.02 -9.83 14.60
CA GLY A 161 -4.16 -8.73 15.05
C GLY A 161 -3.98 -7.62 14.02
N SER A 162 -3.63 -6.41 14.47
CA SER A 162 -3.32 -5.28 13.59
C SER A 162 -2.07 -5.54 12.74
N ARG A 163 -2.20 -5.47 11.41
CA ARG A 163 -1.12 -5.75 10.46
C ARG A 163 -1.31 -5.07 9.11
N LEU A 164 -0.24 -5.01 8.33
CA LEU A 164 -0.26 -4.73 6.90
C LEU A 164 0.00 -6.01 6.10
N GLY A 165 -0.61 -6.10 4.92
CA GLY A 165 -0.41 -7.22 4.00
C GLY A 165 -0.80 -8.61 4.54
N GLY A 166 -0.40 -9.65 3.80
CA GLY A 166 -0.82 -11.03 4.02
C GLY A 166 -2.23 -11.30 3.47
N MET A 167 -2.92 -12.26 4.06
CA MET A 167 -4.32 -12.56 3.75
C MET A 167 -5.27 -11.84 4.73
N PRO A 168 -6.42 -11.33 4.27
CA PRO A 168 -7.44 -10.78 5.15
C PRO A 168 -8.08 -11.88 5.99
N CYS A 169 -8.49 -11.53 7.20
CA CYS A 169 -9.48 -12.31 7.94
C CYS A 169 -10.87 -11.76 7.63
N ALA A 170 -11.85 -12.62 7.38
CA ALA A 170 -13.21 -12.23 7.07
C ALA A 170 -14.21 -13.26 7.62
N PRO A 171 -15.50 -12.90 7.75
CA PRO A 171 -16.54 -13.86 8.10
C PRO A 171 -16.67 -14.97 7.05
N PRO A 172 -17.16 -16.16 7.43
CA PRO A 172 -17.49 -17.21 6.48
C PRO A 172 -18.45 -16.70 5.40
N CYS A 173 -18.26 -17.15 4.16
CA CYS A 173 -19.06 -16.76 2.99
C CYS A 173 -19.01 -15.26 2.62
N TRP A 174 -18.10 -14.47 3.22
CA TRP A 174 -17.83 -13.12 2.75
C TRP A 174 -17.30 -13.15 1.31
N GLN A 175 -17.76 -12.19 0.51
CA GLN A 175 -17.34 -12.05 -0.88
C GLN A 175 -16.17 -11.07 -0.98
N TRP A 176 -15.13 -11.48 -1.68
CA TRP A 176 -13.97 -10.63 -1.92
C TRP A 176 -14.40 -9.36 -2.70
N PRO A 177 -13.98 -8.15 -2.27
CA PRO A 177 -14.37 -6.91 -2.93
C PRO A 177 -13.74 -6.82 -4.32
N VAL A 178 -14.53 -6.38 -5.29
CA VAL A 178 -14.15 -6.30 -6.70
C VAL A 178 -14.32 -4.87 -7.20
N ALA A 179 -13.33 -4.34 -7.90
CA ALA A 179 -13.40 -3.09 -8.66
C ALA A 179 -13.10 -3.39 -10.13
N ALA A 180 -13.88 -2.85 -11.07
CA ALA A 180 -13.69 -3.09 -12.52
C ALA A 180 -13.48 -4.58 -12.89
N ALA A 181 -14.30 -5.48 -12.31
CA ALA A 181 -14.23 -6.94 -12.44
C ALA A 181 -12.96 -7.62 -11.88
N GLU A 182 -12.14 -6.85 -11.16
CA GLU A 182 -10.87 -7.27 -10.59
C GLU A 182 -10.89 -7.33 -9.06
N PRO A 183 -10.40 -8.42 -8.42
CA PRO A 183 -10.29 -8.49 -6.98
C PRO A 183 -9.39 -7.39 -6.43
N MET A 184 -9.90 -6.62 -5.47
CA MET A 184 -9.10 -5.59 -4.80
C MET A 184 -7.96 -6.22 -3.98
N LEU A 185 -6.89 -5.46 -3.83
CA LEU A 185 -5.74 -5.83 -3.01
C LEU A 185 -6.06 -5.67 -1.53
N PHE A 186 -5.72 -6.66 -0.72
CA PHE A 186 -5.75 -6.51 0.73
C PHE A 186 -4.57 -5.67 1.19
N ILE A 187 -4.85 -4.53 1.82
CA ILE A 187 -3.84 -3.57 2.26
C ILE A 187 -3.40 -3.86 3.69
N GLY A 188 -4.35 -4.16 4.57
CA GLY A 188 -4.09 -4.42 5.97
C GLY A 188 -5.36 -4.41 6.81
N GLN A 189 -5.20 -4.69 8.09
CA GLN A 189 -6.29 -4.70 9.06
C GLN A 189 -5.85 -4.09 10.39
N ILE A 190 -6.79 -3.49 11.11
CA ILE A 190 -6.60 -2.90 12.42
C ILE A 190 -7.60 -3.52 13.39
N ASN A 191 -7.08 -4.19 14.42
CA ASN A 191 -7.91 -4.64 15.53
C ASN A 191 -8.17 -3.45 16.45
N CYS A 192 -9.43 -3.04 16.56
CA CYS A 192 -9.83 -1.93 17.40
C CYS A 192 -9.50 -2.16 18.90
N ALA A 193 -9.37 -3.41 19.33
CA ALA A 193 -8.94 -3.73 20.70
C ALA A 193 -7.49 -3.32 20.98
N ASP A 194 -6.62 -3.32 19.96
CA ASP A 194 -5.20 -2.91 20.10
C ASP A 194 -5.06 -1.41 20.37
N LEU A 195 -6.06 -0.61 19.97
CA LEU A 195 -6.04 0.85 20.08
C LEU A 195 -6.43 1.35 21.49
N ARG A 196 -6.94 0.48 22.36
CA ARG A 196 -7.52 0.88 23.66
C ARG A 196 -6.52 1.65 24.51
N GLY A 197 -6.96 2.80 25.01
CA GLY A 197 -6.17 3.67 25.88
C GLY A 197 -5.17 4.56 25.16
N LEU A 198 -5.05 4.47 23.83
CA LEU A 198 -4.26 5.41 23.04
C LEU A 198 -5.05 6.71 22.82
N PRO A 199 -4.40 7.89 22.83
CA PRO A 199 -5.07 9.16 22.53
C PRO A 199 -5.73 9.15 21.14
N GLY A 200 -6.97 9.63 21.05
CA GLY A 200 -7.73 9.69 19.80
C GLY A 200 -8.45 8.39 19.43
N ALA A 201 -8.12 7.26 20.08
CA ALA A 201 -8.76 5.97 19.81
C ALA A 201 -10.26 5.97 20.15
N GLU A 202 -10.74 6.90 20.99
CA GLU A 202 -12.16 7.10 21.28
C GLU A 202 -13.00 7.47 20.04
N ALA A 203 -12.37 7.95 18.97
CA ALA A 203 -13.02 8.18 17.69
C ALA A 203 -13.39 6.86 16.98
N LEU A 204 -12.69 5.77 17.29
CA LEU A 204 -12.85 4.45 16.68
C LEU A 204 -13.65 3.53 17.61
N PRO A 205 -14.14 2.38 17.11
CA PRO A 205 -14.74 1.36 17.94
C PRO A 205 -13.73 0.84 18.99
N SER A 206 -14.22 0.34 20.12
CA SER A 206 -13.36 -0.22 21.18
C SER A 206 -12.98 -1.70 20.95
N HIS A 207 -13.60 -2.34 19.96
CA HIS A 207 -13.44 -3.74 19.57
C HIS A 207 -13.93 -3.94 18.14
N GLY A 208 -13.60 -5.10 17.56
CA GLY A 208 -13.84 -5.44 16.16
C GLY A 208 -12.62 -5.22 15.28
N LEU A 209 -12.76 -5.59 14.01
CA LEU A 209 -11.70 -5.56 13.01
C LEU A 209 -12.07 -4.60 11.88
N LEU A 210 -11.22 -3.62 11.61
CA LEU A 210 -11.25 -2.83 10.39
C LEU A 210 -10.36 -3.50 9.35
N SER A 211 -10.87 -3.74 8.15
CA SER A 211 -10.13 -4.39 7.06
C SER A 211 -10.17 -3.51 5.81
N CYS A 212 -8.99 -3.16 5.30
CA CYS A 212 -8.81 -2.18 4.24
C CYS A 212 -8.39 -2.86 2.93
N PHE A 213 -9.09 -2.52 1.85
CA PHE A 213 -8.85 -3.03 0.50
C PHE A 213 -8.79 -1.87 -0.50
N GLY A 214 -7.93 -2.02 -1.50
CA GLY A 214 -7.78 -1.05 -2.57
C GLY A 214 -7.71 -1.70 -3.94
N ASP A 215 -8.35 -1.09 -4.91
CA ASP A 215 -8.19 -1.37 -6.33
C ASP A 215 -6.71 -1.35 -6.72
N HIS A 216 -6.29 -2.30 -7.55
CA HIS A 216 -4.88 -2.42 -7.91
C HIS A 216 -4.40 -1.19 -8.68
N ASP A 217 -5.19 -0.65 -9.61
CA ASP A 217 -4.73 0.45 -10.45
C ASP A 217 -4.62 1.75 -9.65
N THR A 218 -5.52 1.97 -8.70
CA THR A 218 -5.42 3.07 -7.73
C THR A 218 -4.21 2.89 -6.81
N VAL A 219 -4.05 1.71 -6.20
CA VAL A 219 -2.94 1.41 -5.26
C VAL A 219 -1.58 1.48 -5.93
N MET A 220 -1.51 1.11 -7.21
CA MET A 220 -0.29 1.15 -8.01
C MET A 220 -0.13 2.44 -8.82
N GLY A 221 -1.02 3.43 -8.64
CA GLY A 221 -0.94 4.73 -9.33
C GLY A 221 -1.01 4.62 -10.87
N CYS A 222 -1.66 3.59 -11.38
CA CYS A 222 -1.79 3.31 -12.82
C CYS A 222 -2.97 4.06 -13.44
N LEU A 223 -4.13 4.02 -12.78
CA LEU A 223 -5.35 4.73 -13.18
C LEU A 223 -6.08 5.23 -11.93
N LEU A 224 -6.50 6.49 -11.93
CA LEU A 224 -7.24 7.10 -10.83
C LEU A 224 -8.70 7.25 -11.25
N THR A 225 -9.54 6.31 -10.82
CA THR A 225 -10.96 6.26 -11.17
C THR A 225 -11.87 6.88 -10.11
N GLY A 226 -11.34 7.20 -8.93
CA GLY A 226 -12.07 7.70 -7.76
C GLY A 226 -12.88 6.64 -7.01
N GLU A 227 -13.31 5.60 -7.72
CA GLU A 227 -13.90 4.40 -7.15
C GLU A 227 -12.82 3.31 -7.05
N GLY A 228 -12.32 3.07 -5.84
CA GLY A 228 -11.25 2.08 -5.66
C GLY A 228 -10.97 1.63 -4.24
N GLY A 229 -11.65 2.17 -3.22
CA GLY A 229 -11.49 1.76 -1.84
C GLY A 229 -12.62 0.86 -1.36
N ALA A 230 -12.31 -0.13 -0.52
CA ALA A 230 -13.31 -0.79 0.30
C ALA A 230 -12.80 -0.96 1.73
N LEU A 231 -13.61 -0.54 2.70
CA LEU A 231 -13.32 -0.71 4.12
C LEU A 231 -14.46 -1.45 4.81
N TYR A 232 -14.11 -2.59 5.41
CA TYR A 232 -15.04 -3.41 6.17
C TYR A 232 -14.81 -3.22 7.67
N TYR A 233 -15.89 -3.17 8.43
CA TYR A 233 -15.85 -3.22 9.88
C TYR A 233 -16.66 -4.43 10.37
N TRP A 234 -16.00 -5.35 11.07
CA TRP A 234 -16.64 -6.48 11.72
C TRP A 234 -16.58 -6.29 13.25
N PRO A 235 -17.71 -6.06 13.93
CA PRO A 235 -17.73 -5.86 15.38
C PRO A 235 -17.21 -7.08 16.17
N GLU A 236 -17.46 -8.28 15.67
CA GLU A 236 -17.11 -9.54 16.31
C GLU A 236 -15.97 -10.23 15.54
N THR A 237 -14.88 -10.59 16.24
CA THR A 237 -13.69 -11.20 15.60
C THR A 237 -13.60 -12.71 15.75
N GLU A 238 -14.40 -13.30 16.65
CA GLU A 238 -14.30 -14.72 17.05
C GLU A 238 -14.55 -15.71 15.90
N HIS A 239 -15.35 -15.32 14.91
CA HIS A 239 -15.70 -16.15 13.76
C HIS A 239 -14.89 -15.82 12.50
N LEU A 240 -13.97 -14.85 12.57
CA LEU A 240 -13.17 -14.45 11.42
C LEU A 240 -12.12 -15.51 11.13
N THR A 241 -12.03 -15.92 9.87
CA THR A 241 -11.02 -16.85 9.39
C THR A 241 -10.25 -16.22 8.23
N PRO A 242 -8.99 -16.63 7.98
CA PRO A 242 -8.29 -16.24 6.76
C PRO A 242 -9.16 -16.53 5.53
N ALA A 243 -9.37 -15.53 4.68
CA ALA A 243 -10.16 -15.70 3.47
C ALA A 243 -9.38 -16.50 2.42
N GLU A 244 -10.09 -17.30 1.64
CA GLU A 244 -9.51 -17.95 0.47
C GLU A 244 -9.37 -16.94 -0.67
N PRO A 245 -8.21 -16.89 -1.37
CA PRO A 245 -8.02 -15.95 -2.45
C PRO A 245 -8.97 -16.28 -3.62
N PRO A 246 -9.60 -15.27 -4.25
CA PRO A 246 -10.56 -15.49 -5.34
C PRO A 246 -9.90 -15.93 -6.65
N LEU A 247 -8.57 -15.84 -6.74
CA LEU A 247 -7.76 -16.20 -7.89
C LEU A 247 -6.51 -16.97 -7.42
N GLU A 248 -6.02 -17.92 -8.22
CA GLU A 248 -4.76 -18.64 -7.94
C GLU A 248 -3.58 -17.66 -7.85
N MET A 249 -3.54 -16.69 -8.77
CA MET A 249 -2.52 -15.65 -8.81
C MET A 249 -3.14 -14.35 -8.33
N LEU A 250 -2.95 -14.04 -7.05
CA LEU A 250 -3.33 -12.76 -6.46
C LEU A 250 -2.08 -12.02 -6.03
N THR A 251 -2.05 -10.70 -6.20
CA THR A 251 -0.99 -9.88 -5.62
C THR A 251 -1.20 -9.81 -4.11
N VAL A 252 -0.19 -10.25 -3.34
CA VAL A 252 -0.21 -10.29 -1.89
C VAL A 252 0.96 -9.48 -1.36
N PHE A 253 0.68 -8.43 -0.58
CA PHE A 253 1.75 -7.67 0.05
C PHE A 253 2.37 -8.46 1.22
N PRO A 254 3.68 -8.31 1.48
CA PRO A 254 4.36 -8.97 2.59
C PRO A 254 3.67 -8.64 3.92
N ARG A 255 3.40 -9.65 4.73
CA ARG A 255 2.80 -9.48 6.04
C ARG A 255 3.77 -8.76 6.98
N ALA A 256 3.35 -7.66 7.59
CA ALA A 256 4.04 -6.96 8.65
C ALA A 256 3.10 -6.74 9.83
N GLU A 257 3.46 -7.21 11.03
CA GLU A 257 2.69 -6.90 12.25
C GLU A 257 2.82 -5.41 12.58
N LEU A 258 1.89 -4.86 13.35
CA LEU A 258 1.95 -3.46 13.74
C LEU A 258 2.19 -3.29 15.24
N LEU A 259 3.19 -2.48 15.57
CA LEU A 259 3.24 -1.79 16.85
C LEU A 259 2.62 -0.40 16.69
N LEU A 260 1.87 0.03 17.71
CA LEU A 260 1.16 1.29 17.69
C LEU A 260 1.96 2.35 18.45
N ARG A 261 2.18 3.49 17.81
CA ARG A 261 2.94 4.61 18.36
C ARG A 261 2.00 5.79 18.62
N PRO A 262 1.58 6.04 19.88
CA PRO A 262 0.79 7.22 20.19
C PRO A 262 1.59 8.49 19.90
N MET A 263 0.99 9.44 19.20
CA MET A 263 1.65 10.68 18.81
C MET A 263 0.65 11.84 18.68
N TRP A 264 1.20 13.04 18.52
CA TRP A 264 0.45 14.24 18.21
C TRP A 264 0.82 14.75 16.83
N ASP A 265 -0.17 15.31 16.16
CA ASP A 265 -0.09 15.66 14.76
C ASP A 265 -0.57 17.08 14.49
N LEU A 266 0.08 17.71 13.52
CA LEU A 266 -0.25 19.04 13.02
C LEU A 266 -0.47 18.99 11.50
N PRO A 267 -1.25 19.92 10.93
CA PRO A 267 -1.53 19.93 9.51
C PRO A 267 -0.25 20.02 8.67
N ASP A 268 -0.28 19.43 7.49
CA ASP A 268 0.84 19.52 6.56
C ASP A 268 1.23 20.99 6.26
N PRO A 269 2.52 21.34 6.16
CA PRO A 269 2.97 22.69 5.85
C PRO A 269 2.39 23.30 4.57
N ASP A 270 2.02 22.46 3.60
CA ASP A 270 1.46 22.87 2.31
C ASP A 270 -0.09 22.84 2.30
N SER A 271 -0.73 22.61 3.46
CA SER A 271 -2.19 22.68 3.63
C SER A 271 -2.75 24.10 3.61
N SER A 272 -4.02 24.24 3.22
CA SER A 272 -4.72 25.53 3.23
C SER A 272 -4.91 26.08 4.65
N VAL A 273 -5.03 25.21 5.64
CA VAL A 273 -5.09 25.57 7.07
C VAL A 273 -3.81 26.29 7.50
N ILE A 274 -2.64 25.77 7.13
CA ILE A 274 -1.37 26.41 7.46
C ILE A 274 -1.17 27.68 6.64
N ALA A 275 -1.56 27.70 5.36
CA ALA A 275 -1.52 28.91 4.56
C ALA A 275 -2.36 30.06 5.17
N ALA A 276 -3.51 29.73 5.78
CA ALA A 276 -4.38 30.71 6.44
C ALA A 276 -3.80 31.22 7.78
N ILE A 277 -3.17 30.35 8.57
CA ILE A 277 -2.56 30.73 9.86
C ILE A 277 -1.25 31.49 9.64
N LEU A 278 -0.45 31.04 8.68
CA LEU A 278 0.89 31.55 8.36
C LEU A 278 0.91 32.07 6.92
N PRO A 279 0.37 33.27 6.63
CA PRO A 279 0.38 33.84 5.28
C PRO A 279 1.79 34.26 4.81
N ASP A 280 2.71 34.51 5.74
CA ASP A 280 4.12 34.80 5.44
C ASP A 280 4.91 33.54 5.06
N ARG A 281 5.69 33.63 3.96
CA ARG A 281 6.50 32.50 3.47
C ARG A 281 7.61 32.09 4.43
N SER A 282 8.22 33.04 5.13
CA SER A 282 9.31 32.77 6.07
C SER A 282 8.79 32.03 7.31
N HIS A 283 7.63 32.44 7.82
CA HIS A 283 6.96 31.75 8.93
C HIS A 283 6.54 30.31 8.52
N ARG A 284 6.03 30.12 7.29
CA ARG A 284 5.76 28.76 6.77
C ARG A 284 7.02 27.91 6.68
N ALA A 285 8.17 28.48 6.30
CA ALA A 285 9.43 27.74 6.25
C ALA A 285 9.88 27.29 7.65
N ILE A 286 9.73 28.16 8.66
CA ILE A 286 10.00 27.81 10.08
C ILE A 286 9.07 26.68 10.53
N TYR A 287 7.77 26.79 10.25
CA TYR A 287 6.81 25.73 10.56
C TYR A 287 7.13 24.41 9.85
N LYS A 288 7.52 24.46 8.57
CA LYS A 288 7.91 23.26 7.79
C LYS A 288 9.13 22.56 8.40
N SER A 289 10.13 23.32 8.86
CA SER A 289 11.26 22.78 9.60
C SER A 289 10.81 22.09 10.89
N PHE A 290 9.98 22.77 11.69
CA PHE A 290 9.47 22.23 12.95
C PHE A 290 8.60 20.98 12.75
N HIS A 291 7.72 20.96 11.74
CA HIS A 291 6.91 19.80 11.38
C HIS A 291 7.79 18.61 10.98
N GLY A 292 8.85 18.86 10.20
CA GLY A 292 9.88 17.87 9.88
C GLY A 292 10.58 17.31 11.13
N GLU A 293 10.94 18.18 12.09
CA GLU A 293 11.50 17.76 13.37
C GLU A 293 10.55 16.89 14.19
N MET A 294 9.26 17.26 14.26
CA MET A 294 8.23 16.43 14.92
C MET A 294 8.18 15.03 14.30
N ARG A 295 8.19 14.94 12.97
CA ARG A 295 8.12 13.67 12.22
C ARG A 295 9.36 12.81 12.39
N ARG A 296 10.54 13.42 12.51
CA ARG A 296 11.82 12.73 12.68
C ARG A 296 12.20 12.51 14.14
N HIS A 297 11.38 12.98 15.09
CA HIS A 297 11.69 12.88 16.51
C HIS A 297 11.90 11.43 16.95
N GLY A 298 13.04 11.18 17.61
CA GLY A 298 13.45 9.87 18.12
C GLY A 298 13.96 8.90 17.05
N LEU A 299 13.90 9.24 15.76
CA LEU A 299 14.40 8.37 14.69
C LEU A 299 15.92 8.46 14.56
N PRO A 300 16.59 7.37 14.18
CA PRO A 300 17.99 7.38 13.77
C PRO A 300 18.28 8.40 12.66
N ALA A 301 19.38 9.14 12.79
CA ALA A 301 19.78 10.18 11.84
C ALA A 301 20.20 9.63 10.47
N ASP A 302 20.63 8.35 10.41
CA ASP A 302 21.06 7.63 9.21
C ASP A 302 19.90 7.07 8.36
N LEU A 303 18.64 7.36 8.73
CA LEU A 303 17.47 6.98 7.94
C LEU A 303 17.13 8.05 6.92
N ASP A 304 17.51 7.82 5.65
CA ASP A 304 17.16 8.71 4.55
C ASP A 304 15.64 8.80 4.34
N TYR A 305 14.94 7.66 4.37
CA TYR A 305 13.48 7.58 4.24
C TYR A 305 12.90 6.54 5.23
N PRO A 306 12.35 6.97 6.37
CA PRO A 306 12.03 6.03 7.44
C PRO A 306 10.77 5.17 7.24
N CYS A 307 10.05 5.23 6.10
CA CYS A 307 8.83 4.43 5.84
C CYS A 307 7.86 4.42 7.05
N ASN A 308 7.73 5.57 7.70
CA ASN A 308 7.13 5.71 9.03
C ASN A 308 5.99 6.73 9.04
N ARG A 309 5.47 7.09 7.86
CA ARG A 309 4.37 8.04 7.73
C ARG A 309 3.00 7.37 7.78
N SER A 310 2.95 6.04 7.95
CA SER A 310 1.71 5.31 8.19
C SER A 310 1.13 5.69 9.55
N LYS A 311 -0.16 6.06 9.58
CA LYS A 311 -0.86 6.47 10.81
C LYS A 311 -2.37 6.33 10.69
N LEU A 312 -3.03 6.11 11.82
CA LEU A 312 -4.46 6.32 11.99
C LEU A 312 -4.71 7.74 12.50
N LEU A 313 -5.77 8.36 11.98
CA LEU A 313 -6.24 9.68 12.39
C LEU A 313 -5.20 10.80 12.16
N GLY A 314 -5.42 11.96 12.80
CA GLY A 314 -4.54 13.13 12.66
C GLY A 314 -4.86 14.00 11.45
N TRP A 315 -3.80 14.43 10.76
CA TRP A 315 -3.85 15.19 9.52
C TRP A 315 -3.17 14.42 8.40
N PRO A 316 -3.61 14.44 7.14
CA PRO A 316 -2.83 13.83 6.08
C PRO A 316 -1.52 14.61 5.89
N ASP A 317 -0.44 13.86 5.65
CA ASP A 317 0.76 14.42 5.04
C ASP A 317 0.47 14.61 3.56
N LEU A 318 0.88 15.74 2.96
CA LEU A 318 0.54 16.07 1.57
C LEU A 318 1.79 16.04 0.70
N LEU A 319 1.71 15.38 -0.45
CA LEU A 319 2.75 15.39 -1.48
C LEU A 319 2.37 16.28 -2.67
N GLN A 320 1.08 16.33 -2.99
CA GLN A 320 0.54 17.01 -4.17
C GLN A 320 -0.50 18.10 -3.79
N GLY A 321 -0.39 18.63 -2.57
CA GLY A 321 -1.35 19.59 -2.01
C GLY A 321 -2.68 18.94 -1.60
N GLU A 322 -3.74 19.74 -1.47
CA GLU A 322 -5.08 19.27 -1.06
C GLU A 322 -5.98 18.86 -2.25
N SER A 323 -5.40 18.74 -3.45
CA SER A 323 -6.15 18.27 -4.61
C SER A 323 -6.26 16.75 -4.55
N PHE A 324 -7.42 16.30 -4.09
CA PHE A 324 -7.88 14.90 -4.17
C PHE A 324 -9.04 14.79 -5.17
N GLU A 325 -9.06 15.67 -6.17
CA GLU A 325 -10.21 15.92 -7.07
C GLU A 325 -10.66 14.69 -7.88
N PHE A 326 -9.79 13.68 -8.03
CA PHE A 326 -10.12 12.43 -8.71
C PHE A 326 -10.39 11.27 -7.76
N SER A 327 -10.45 11.52 -6.45
CA SER A 327 -10.59 10.49 -5.42
C SER A 327 -11.67 10.77 -4.39
N LEU A 328 -12.05 12.04 -4.20
CA LEU A 328 -13.07 12.43 -3.22
C LEU A 328 -14.34 12.97 -3.88
N ASP A 329 -15.49 12.50 -3.41
CA ASP A 329 -16.81 12.91 -3.89
C ASP A 329 -17.21 14.32 -3.43
N GLN A 330 -16.64 14.78 -2.31
CA GLN A 330 -16.88 16.11 -1.76
C GLN A 330 -15.55 16.90 -1.65
N PRO A 331 -15.61 18.22 -1.43
CA PRO A 331 -14.41 18.99 -1.13
C PRO A 331 -13.65 18.41 0.07
N TYR A 332 -12.32 18.34 -0.04
CA TYR A 332 -11.42 17.76 0.97
C TYR A 332 -11.67 18.27 2.39
N ASP A 333 -12.08 19.53 2.54
CA ASP A 333 -12.36 20.13 3.84
C ASP A 333 -13.54 19.47 4.58
N GLN A 334 -14.40 18.70 3.90
CA GLN A 334 -15.49 17.92 4.48
C GLN A 334 -15.05 16.56 5.03
N TYR A 335 -13.80 16.16 4.81
CA TYR A 335 -13.30 14.85 5.20
C TYR A 335 -12.46 14.90 6.49
N ARG A 336 -12.24 13.70 7.02
CA ARG A 336 -11.28 13.37 8.07
C ARG A 336 -10.44 12.20 7.58
N LEU A 337 -9.14 12.28 7.84
CA LEU A 337 -8.25 11.14 7.64
C LEU A 337 -8.63 10.04 8.62
N LEU A 338 -8.95 8.86 8.11
CA LEU A 338 -9.07 7.64 8.92
C LEU A 338 -7.72 6.94 9.01
N LEU A 339 -7.08 6.70 7.86
CA LEU A 339 -5.86 5.93 7.73
C LEU A 339 -4.98 6.53 6.63
N GLN A 340 -3.71 6.74 6.91
CA GLN A 340 -2.66 7.03 5.93
C GLN A 340 -1.65 5.89 5.95
N LEU A 341 -1.17 5.49 4.78
CA LEU A 341 -0.20 4.42 4.62
C LEU A 341 0.95 4.88 3.74
N ASP A 342 2.16 4.72 4.27
CA ASP A 342 3.44 4.83 3.58
C ASP A 342 3.87 3.44 3.09
N SER A 343 4.88 3.41 2.23
CA SER A 343 5.63 2.19 1.97
C SER A 343 6.16 1.62 3.28
N TYR A 344 6.28 0.30 3.37
CA TYR A 344 6.64 -0.39 4.60
C TYR A 344 7.53 -1.60 4.34
N THR A 345 8.02 -2.19 5.43
CA THR A 345 8.79 -3.44 5.40
C THR A 345 8.43 -4.35 6.56
N ASN A 346 8.61 -5.65 6.37
CA ASN A 346 8.58 -6.64 7.45
C ASN A 346 9.99 -7.08 7.89
N GLY A 347 11.05 -6.34 7.52
CA GLY A 347 12.44 -6.66 7.86
C GLY A 347 13.16 -7.57 6.86
N SER A 348 12.44 -8.23 5.96
CA SER A 348 13.02 -9.01 4.86
C SER A 348 12.58 -8.53 3.48
N GLU A 349 11.35 -8.05 3.38
CA GLU A 349 10.71 -7.60 2.15
C GLU A 349 10.19 -6.17 2.35
N ALA A 350 10.13 -5.41 1.26
CA ALA A 350 9.53 -4.09 1.24
C ALA A 350 8.27 -4.11 0.37
N ALA A 351 7.29 -3.31 0.75
CA ALA A 351 6.08 -3.06 0.01
C ALA A 351 5.89 -1.55 -0.14
N GLY A 352 5.34 -1.14 -1.26
CA GLY A 352 5.05 0.25 -1.54
C GLY A 352 3.88 0.39 -2.50
N TRP A 353 3.48 1.63 -2.70
CA TRP A 353 2.32 2.00 -3.51
C TRP A 353 2.82 2.73 -4.75
N GLY A 354 2.50 2.21 -5.94
CA GLY A 354 2.87 2.82 -7.22
C GLY A 354 4.33 3.32 -7.28
N PRO A 355 4.60 4.52 -7.80
CA PRO A 355 5.95 5.10 -7.87
C PRO A 355 6.47 5.64 -6.52
N GLY A 356 5.78 5.35 -5.41
CA GLY A 356 6.04 5.88 -4.07
C GLY A 356 4.95 6.87 -3.63
N GLY A 357 4.96 7.25 -2.36
CA GLY A 357 4.02 8.20 -1.76
C GLY A 357 3.10 7.58 -0.72
N TYR A 358 1.86 8.06 -0.64
CA TYR A 358 0.91 7.69 0.41
C TYR A 358 -0.46 7.28 -0.14
N LEU A 359 -1.02 6.22 0.44
CA LEU A 359 -2.45 5.91 0.34
C LEU A 359 -3.19 6.53 1.52
N TYR A 360 -4.43 6.95 1.28
CA TYR A 360 -5.29 7.53 2.30
C TYR A 360 -6.67 6.90 2.22
N TYR A 361 -7.24 6.57 3.38
CA TYR A 361 -8.67 6.36 3.53
C TYR A 361 -9.25 7.56 4.25
N PHE A 362 -10.18 8.24 3.60
CA PHE A 362 -10.92 9.36 4.14
C PHE A 362 -12.35 8.96 4.45
N LEU A 363 -12.91 9.57 5.50
CA LEU A 363 -14.33 9.52 5.79
C LEU A 363 -14.88 10.94 5.81
N SER A 364 -16.11 11.13 5.34
CA SER A 364 -16.81 12.39 5.56
C SER A 364 -16.88 12.67 7.07
N LYS A 365 -16.89 13.94 7.49
CA LYS A 365 -17.03 14.28 8.91
C LYS A 365 -18.27 13.65 9.55
N HIS A 366 -19.35 13.52 8.78
CA HIS A 366 -20.60 12.90 9.23
C HIS A 366 -20.41 11.39 9.46
N ASP A 367 -19.87 10.67 8.47
CA ASP A 367 -19.63 9.23 8.57
C ASP A 367 -18.61 8.89 9.66
N PHE A 368 -17.59 9.73 9.80
CA PHE A 368 -16.61 9.61 10.87
C PHE A 368 -17.26 9.75 12.26
N ALA A 369 -18.17 10.72 12.44
CA ALA A 369 -18.88 10.93 13.71
C ALA A 369 -19.85 9.77 14.03
N GLU A 370 -20.54 9.25 13.02
CA GLU A 370 -21.45 8.11 13.14
C GLU A 370 -20.74 6.75 13.12
N ARG A 371 -19.40 6.74 12.99
CA ARG A 371 -18.56 5.53 12.87
C ARG A 371 -19.03 4.60 11.75
N ARG A 372 -19.45 5.17 10.62
CA ARG A 372 -19.80 4.43 9.40
C ARG A 372 -18.57 4.34 8.52
N PHE A 373 -18.00 3.14 8.45
CA PHE A 373 -16.74 2.92 7.75
C PHE A 373 -16.90 2.52 6.28
N ALA A 374 -18.03 1.95 5.90
CA ALA A 374 -18.28 1.49 4.52
C ALA A 374 -18.14 2.60 3.46
N PRO A 375 -18.54 3.87 3.71
CA PRO A 375 -18.34 4.97 2.77
C PRO A 375 -16.91 5.54 2.74
N ALA A 376 -15.91 4.82 3.24
CA ALA A 376 -14.53 5.30 3.20
C ALA A 376 -14.03 5.40 1.76
N GLU A 377 -13.46 6.55 1.42
CA GLU A 377 -12.95 6.84 0.08
C GLU A 377 -11.43 6.68 0.08
N LEU A 378 -10.92 5.95 -0.91
CA LEU A 378 -9.49 5.72 -1.11
C LEU A 378 -8.92 6.82 -2.01
N ALA A 379 -7.85 7.44 -1.55
CA ALA A 379 -7.05 8.36 -2.35
C ALA A 379 -5.58 7.92 -2.34
N ILE A 380 -4.83 8.39 -3.34
CA ILE A 380 -3.38 8.23 -3.41
C ILE A 380 -2.74 9.56 -3.77
N GLN A 381 -1.58 9.82 -3.20
CA GLN A 381 -0.64 10.83 -3.72
C GLN A 381 0.72 10.17 -3.88
N PHE A 382 1.42 10.55 -4.94
CA PHE A 382 2.69 9.95 -5.29
C PHE A 382 3.78 10.98 -5.57
N THR A 383 5.03 10.54 -5.46
CA THR A 383 6.24 11.37 -5.57
C THR A 383 6.64 11.69 -7.01
#